data_AF-A0A9E4FQZ7-F1
#
_entry.id   AF-A0A9E4FQZ7-F1
#
_cell.length_a   1.000
_cell.length_b   1.000
_cell.length_c   1.000
_cell.angle_alpha   90.00
_cell.angle_beta   90.00
_cell.angle_gamma   90.00
#
_symmetry.space_group_name_H-M   'P 1'
#
loop_
_entity.id
_entity.type
_entity.pdbx_description
1 polymer ?
#
loop_
_entity_poly.entity_id
_entity_poly.type
_entity_poly.pdbx_seq_one_letter_code
_entity_poly.pdbx_strand_id
1 'polypeptide(L)'
;MFDRYLVSDMTWQWGQFIDHDIVHVREGAPREAFPIPVPLGDSVFDPRGRGNRHIPFFRSAFDPSTGPDNPRQPVNSVTNFIDGSGIYGSDPRRTFVLRTHDGSGRLKMSNDRFLPLNTLGLLATRVATSGPISSWPATSVPLNRWG
;
A
#
# COMPACT_ATOMS: atom_id res chain seq x y z
N MET A 1 11.06 -15.84 15.49
CA MET A 1 11.81 -17.03 15.02
C MET A 1 12.90 -16.52 14.08
N PHE A 2 14.08 -17.14 14.02
CA PHE A 2 15.14 -16.75 13.09
C PHE A 2 15.20 -17.74 11.92
N ASP A 3 15.53 -17.27 10.73
CA ASP A 3 15.71 -18.13 9.56
C ASP A 3 17.11 -18.77 9.53
N ARG A 4 17.43 -19.49 8.44
CA ARG A 4 18.74 -20.14 8.21
C ARG A 4 19.92 -19.17 8.12
N TYR A 5 19.67 -17.87 7.96
CA TYR A 5 20.66 -16.79 7.93
C TYR A 5 20.67 -15.97 9.22
N LEU A 6 19.98 -16.46 10.26
CA LEU A 6 19.84 -15.81 11.56
C LEU A 6 19.17 -14.43 11.50
N VAL A 7 18.32 -14.19 10.49
CA VAL A 7 17.51 -12.97 10.42
C VAL A 7 16.10 -13.21 10.94
N SER A 8 15.53 -12.20 11.59
CA SER A 8 14.19 -12.28 12.19
C SER A 8 13.11 -11.86 11.19
N ASP A 9 11.86 -12.19 11.48
CA ASP A 9 10.71 -11.71 10.71
C ASP A 9 10.63 -10.17 10.62
N MET A 10 11.23 -9.46 11.59
CA MET A 10 11.32 -8.00 11.55
C MET A 10 12.11 -7.49 10.33
N THR A 11 13.05 -8.28 9.81
CA THR A 11 13.88 -7.88 8.67
C THR A 11 13.04 -7.72 7.40
N TRP A 12 12.23 -8.71 7.04
CA TRP A 12 11.35 -8.59 5.87
C TRP A 12 10.25 -7.55 6.12
N GLN A 13 9.75 -7.47 7.37
CA GLN A 13 8.72 -6.51 7.74
C GLN A 13 9.20 -5.06 7.57
N TRP A 14 10.45 -4.79 7.95
CA TRP A 14 11.05 -3.48 7.79
C TRP A 14 11.34 -3.14 6.33
N GLY A 15 11.72 -4.13 5.52
CA GLY A 15 11.86 -3.96 4.08
C GLY A 15 10.57 -3.48 3.43
N GLN A 16 9.43 -4.07 3.82
CA GLN A 16 8.12 -3.64 3.33
C GLN A 16 7.70 -2.27 3.87
N PHE A 17 8.10 -1.92 5.10
CA PHE A 17 7.88 -0.58 5.64
C PHE A 17 8.64 0.49 4.84
N ILE A 18 9.90 0.22 4.45
CA ILE A 18 10.69 1.11 3.60
C ILE A 18 10.10 1.21 2.19
N ASP A 19 9.70 0.09 1.58
CA ASP A 19 9.05 0.08 0.25
C ASP A 19 7.86 1.04 0.20
N HIS A 20 7.03 1.01 1.24
CA HIS A 20 5.86 1.87 1.39
C HIS A 20 6.18 3.36 1.62
N ASP A 21 7.45 3.71 1.87
CA ASP A 21 7.92 5.09 2.00
C ASP A 21 8.44 5.65 0.67
N ILE A 22 9.02 4.78 -0.18
CA ILE A 22 9.74 5.20 -1.39
C ILE A 22 8.94 4.97 -2.68
N VAL A 23 7.99 4.02 -2.70
CA VAL A 23 7.24 3.70 -3.92
C VAL A 23 5.82 3.21 -3.66
N HIS A 24 4.88 3.74 -4.44
CA HIS A 24 3.53 3.23 -4.51
C HIS A 24 2.97 3.45 -5.91
N VAL A 25 2.81 2.37 -6.67
CA VAL A 25 2.18 2.39 -7.99
C VAL A 25 0.75 1.90 -7.86
N ARG A 26 -0.19 2.78 -8.22
CA ARG A 26 -1.63 2.51 -8.15
C ARG A 26 -2.12 1.86 -9.44
N GLU A 27 -3.28 1.22 -9.38
CA GLU A 27 -4.02 0.84 -10.58
C GLU A 27 -4.41 2.08 -11.40
N GLY A 28 -4.48 1.93 -12.72
CA GLY A 28 -4.91 2.99 -13.63
C GLY A 28 -6.38 3.41 -13.43
N ALA A 29 -6.67 4.66 -13.79
CA ALA A 29 -8.03 5.19 -13.90
C ALA A 29 -8.19 5.89 -15.26
N PRO A 30 -8.98 5.35 -16.21
CA PRO A 30 -9.82 4.14 -16.10
C PRO A 30 -8.99 2.85 -15.90
N ARG A 31 -9.61 1.82 -15.31
CA ARG A 31 -8.95 0.54 -15.03
C ARG A 31 -8.70 -0.23 -16.33
N GLU A 32 -7.46 -0.65 -16.55
CA GLU A 32 -7.06 -1.48 -17.69
C GLU A 32 -6.86 -2.92 -17.20
N ALA A 33 -7.82 -3.81 -17.49
CA ALA A 33 -7.75 -5.21 -17.09
C ALA A 33 -6.66 -5.95 -17.87
N PHE A 34 -5.87 -6.76 -17.17
CA PHE A 34 -4.86 -7.64 -17.77
C PHE A 34 -4.85 -8.98 -17.00
N PRO A 35 -5.96 -9.73 -17.04
CA PRO A 35 -6.14 -10.91 -16.20
C PRO A 35 -5.06 -11.96 -16.44
N ILE A 36 -4.58 -12.59 -15.36
CA ILE A 36 -3.55 -13.63 -15.45
C ILE A 36 -4.26 -14.97 -15.67
N PRO A 37 -3.97 -15.69 -16.78
CA PRO A 37 -4.59 -16.99 -17.03
C PRO A 37 -4.13 -18.02 -16.00
N VAL A 38 -5.08 -18.77 -15.46
CA VAL A 38 -4.78 -19.88 -14.54
C VAL A 38 -4.57 -21.16 -15.36
N PRO A 39 -3.49 -21.93 -15.11
CA PRO A 39 -3.29 -23.22 -15.76
C PRO A 39 -4.48 -24.17 -15.55
N LEU A 40 -4.82 -24.96 -16.58
CA LEU A 40 -5.87 -25.98 -16.48
C LEU A 40 -5.55 -26.96 -15.35
N GLY A 41 -6.50 -27.13 -14.43
CA GLY A 41 -6.34 -28.08 -13.32
C GLY A 41 -5.39 -27.59 -12.22
N ASP A 42 -5.06 -26.28 -12.19
CA ASP A 42 -4.32 -25.68 -11.08
C ASP A 42 -4.98 -26.03 -9.74
N SER A 43 -4.22 -26.63 -8.82
CA SER A 43 -4.75 -27.18 -7.57
C SER A 43 -5.42 -26.16 -6.64
N VAL A 44 -5.11 -24.87 -6.79
CA VAL A 44 -5.61 -23.80 -5.91
C VAL A 44 -6.69 -22.99 -6.62
N PHE A 45 -6.39 -22.54 -7.84
CA PHE A 45 -7.19 -21.58 -8.58
C PHE A 45 -8.09 -22.21 -9.66
N ASP A 46 -7.83 -23.46 -10.07
CA ASP A 46 -8.70 -24.24 -10.94
C ASP A 46 -8.78 -25.75 -10.56
N PRO A 47 -9.12 -26.09 -9.30
CA PRO A 47 -9.07 -27.49 -8.81
C PRO A 47 -10.08 -28.43 -9.50
N ARG A 48 -11.04 -27.86 -10.25
CA ARG A 48 -12.04 -28.61 -11.01
C ARG A 48 -11.71 -28.72 -12.50
N GLY A 49 -10.54 -28.24 -12.94
CA GLY A 49 -10.09 -28.33 -14.32
C GLY A 49 -11.05 -27.68 -15.32
N ARG A 50 -11.57 -26.48 -15.02
CA ARG A 50 -12.49 -25.77 -15.93
C ARG A 50 -11.77 -25.10 -17.09
N GLY A 51 -10.48 -24.79 -16.94
CA GLY A 51 -9.65 -24.21 -18.00
C GLY A 51 -10.00 -22.78 -18.42
N ASN A 52 -10.89 -22.09 -17.68
CA ASN A 52 -11.33 -20.73 -17.98
C ASN A 52 -11.18 -19.77 -16.79
N ARG A 53 -10.35 -20.13 -15.82
CA ARG A 53 -10.10 -19.34 -14.61
C ARG A 53 -9.03 -18.30 -14.86
N HIS A 54 -9.17 -17.15 -14.19
CA HIS A 54 -8.26 -16.03 -14.28
C HIS A 54 -8.08 -15.40 -12.89
N ILE A 55 -6.87 -14.96 -12.58
CA ILE A 55 -6.60 -14.11 -11.42
C ILE A 55 -6.83 -12.65 -11.86
N PRO A 56 -7.71 -11.88 -11.18
CA PRO A 56 -7.93 -10.48 -11.49
C PRO A 56 -6.63 -9.68 -11.34
N PHE A 57 -6.23 -9.01 -12.41
CA PHE A 57 -5.08 -8.11 -12.41
C PHE A 57 -5.40 -6.91 -13.29
N PHE A 58 -4.99 -5.73 -12.83
CA PHE A 58 -5.18 -4.46 -13.53
C PHE A 58 -3.83 -3.77 -13.65
N ARG A 59 -3.61 -3.14 -14.80
CA ARG A 59 -2.37 -2.43 -15.06
C ARG A 59 -2.28 -1.17 -14.21
N SER A 60 -1.04 -0.77 -13.95
CA SER A 60 -0.73 0.43 -13.21
C SER A 60 -1.18 1.71 -13.93
N ALA A 61 -1.39 2.76 -13.15
CA ALA A 61 -1.41 4.13 -13.63
C ALA A 61 -0.05 4.46 -14.29
N PHE A 62 -0.10 5.33 -15.28
CA PHE A 62 1.05 5.72 -16.07
C PHE A 62 0.99 7.20 -16.42
N ASP A 63 2.14 7.76 -16.81
CA ASP A 63 2.25 9.15 -17.22
C ASP A 63 1.50 9.37 -18.55
N PRO A 64 0.46 10.22 -18.61
CA PRO A 64 -0.31 10.46 -19.83
C PRO A 64 0.51 11.04 -21.00
N SER A 65 1.70 11.59 -20.74
CA SER A 65 2.63 12.07 -21.77
C SER A 65 3.48 10.95 -22.40
N THR A 66 3.38 9.73 -21.89
CA THR A 66 4.04 8.52 -22.40
C THR A 66 3.00 7.58 -23.01
N GLY A 67 3.40 6.73 -23.97
CA GLY A 67 2.46 5.96 -24.78
C GLY A 67 3.10 5.29 -26.00
N PRO A 68 2.31 4.97 -27.04
CA PRO A 68 2.74 4.00 -28.07
C PRO A 68 4.06 4.36 -28.76
N ASP A 69 4.32 5.65 -28.96
CA ASP A 69 5.55 6.16 -29.61
C ASP A 69 6.65 6.56 -28.61
N ASN A 70 6.36 6.55 -27.31
CA ASN A 70 7.31 6.81 -26.22
C ASN A 70 6.99 5.89 -25.02
N PRO A 71 7.72 4.78 -24.81
CA PRO A 71 7.31 3.69 -23.93
C PRO A 71 6.68 4.14 -22.61
N ARG A 72 5.49 3.61 -22.35
CA ARG A 72 4.69 3.91 -21.16
C ARG A 72 5.51 3.85 -19.86
N GLN A 73 5.47 4.91 -19.06
CA GLN A 73 6.15 4.99 -17.75
C GLN A 73 5.15 4.96 -16.59
N PRO A 74 5.35 4.12 -15.56
CA PRO A 74 4.49 4.10 -14.37
C PRO A 74 4.68 5.36 -13.52
N VAL A 75 3.65 5.77 -12.79
CA VAL A 75 3.71 6.93 -11.89
C VAL A 75 3.80 6.46 -10.44
N ASN A 76 4.82 6.97 -9.73
CA ASN A 76 4.89 6.85 -8.28
C ASN A 76 3.90 7.84 -7.63
N SER A 77 3.08 7.36 -6.71
CA SER A 77 2.05 8.16 -6.03
C SER A 77 2.41 8.55 -4.60
N VAL A 78 3.63 8.23 -4.16
CA VAL A 78 4.26 8.73 -2.92
C VAL A 78 5.55 9.48 -3.25
N THR A 79 6.19 10.07 -2.25
CA THR A 79 7.52 10.66 -2.40
C THR A 79 8.54 9.54 -2.68
N ASN A 80 9.64 9.87 -3.36
CA ASN A 80 10.69 8.90 -3.70
C ASN A 80 11.84 8.87 -2.67
N PHE A 81 11.68 9.61 -1.56
CA PHE A 81 12.66 9.72 -0.50
C PHE A 81 12.30 8.80 0.67
N ILE A 82 13.29 8.46 1.49
CA ILE A 82 13.04 7.89 2.82
C ILE A 82 12.80 9.08 3.76
N ASP A 83 11.57 9.57 3.80
CA ASP A 83 11.17 10.79 4.52
C ASP A 83 10.05 10.55 5.55
N GLY A 84 9.65 9.28 5.74
CA GLY A 84 8.58 8.91 6.65
C GLY A 84 7.19 9.28 6.13
N SER A 85 7.00 9.50 4.83
CA SER A 85 5.69 9.68 4.20
C SER A 85 4.71 8.52 4.46
N GLY A 86 5.20 7.31 4.74
CA GLY A 86 4.39 6.20 5.24
C GLY A 86 3.72 6.49 6.60
N ILE A 87 4.32 7.37 7.41
CA ILE A 87 3.82 7.84 8.72
C ILE A 87 3.08 9.17 8.56
N TYR A 88 3.72 10.16 7.92
CA TYR A 88 3.27 11.56 7.89
C TYR A 88 2.41 11.93 6.68
N GLY A 89 2.25 11.00 5.73
CA GLY A 89 1.56 11.22 4.46
C GLY A 89 2.46 11.87 3.40
N SER A 90 2.22 11.53 2.14
CA SER A 90 2.93 12.07 0.97
C SER A 90 2.22 13.27 0.32
N ASP A 91 1.10 13.72 0.90
CA ASP A 91 0.34 14.88 0.42
C ASP A 91 -0.11 15.79 1.58
N PRO A 92 -0.20 17.13 1.36
CA PRO A 92 -0.51 18.07 2.43
C PRO A 92 -1.84 17.84 3.13
N ARG A 93 -2.86 17.35 2.41
CA ARG A 93 -4.19 17.09 2.99
C ARG A 93 -4.10 15.93 3.97
N ARG A 94 -3.41 14.84 3.61
CA ARG A 94 -3.19 13.70 4.50
C ARG A 94 -2.35 14.08 5.71
N THR A 95 -1.24 14.79 5.51
CA THR A 95 -0.42 15.30 6.61
C THR A 95 -1.20 16.16 7.58
N PHE A 96 -2.08 17.04 7.07
CA PHE A 96 -2.95 17.86 7.91
C PHE A 96 -3.95 17.00 8.69
N VAL A 97 -4.62 16.03 8.06
CA VAL A 97 -5.61 15.19 8.72
C VAL A 97 -5.00 14.34 9.84
N LEU A 98 -3.75 13.91 9.68
CA LEU A 98 -3.03 13.07 10.63
C LEU A 98 -2.61 13.79 11.93
N ARG A 99 -2.63 15.12 11.99
CA ARG A 99 -2.14 15.91 13.15
C ARG A 99 -3.25 16.42 14.06
N THR A 100 -2.96 16.61 15.36
CA THR A 100 -3.92 17.07 16.38
C THR A 100 -4.28 18.55 16.26
N HIS A 101 -3.35 19.40 15.84
CA HIS A 101 -3.51 20.86 15.74
C HIS A 101 -3.89 21.58 17.05
N ASP A 102 -3.50 21.00 18.19
CA ASP A 102 -3.71 21.53 19.54
C ASP A 102 -2.46 22.23 20.12
N GLY A 103 -1.46 22.52 19.27
CA GLY A 103 -0.17 23.08 19.66
C GLY A 103 0.83 22.06 20.20
N SER A 104 0.45 20.79 20.42
CA SER A 104 1.36 19.76 20.93
C SER A 104 2.34 19.20 19.88
N GLY A 105 2.05 19.42 18.59
CA GLY A 105 2.80 18.86 17.47
C GLY A 105 2.58 17.36 17.22
N ARG A 106 1.63 16.72 17.91
CA ARG A 106 1.39 15.27 17.88
C ARG A 106 0.57 14.79 16.68
N LEU A 107 0.70 13.50 16.38
CA LEU A 107 -0.23 12.77 15.52
C LEU A 107 -1.52 12.44 16.28
N LYS A 108 -2.62 12.34 15.55
CA LYS A 108 -3.88 11.83 16.09
C LYS A 108 -3.75 10.35 16.39
N MET A 109 -4.39 9.92 17.47
CA MET A 109 -4.50 8.52 17.87
C MET A 109 -5.96 8.16 18.13
N SER A 110 -6.28 6.87 18.10
CA SER A 110 -7.55 6.36 18.64
C SER A 110 -7.48 6.16 20.16
N ASN A 111 -8.60 5.83 20.79
CA ASN A 111 -8.78 5.77 22.25
C ASN A 111 -7.75 4.89 22.99
N ASP A 112 -7.16 3.90 22.31
CA ASP A 112 -6.18 2.95 22.86
C ASP A 112 -4.73 3.23 22.41
N ARG A 113 -4.43 4.45 21.95
CA ARG A 113 -3.10 4.82 21.39
C ARG A 113 -2.70 4.02 20.14
N PHE A 114 -3.69 3.51 19.39
CA PHE A 114 -3.45 2.98 18.04
C PHE A 114 -3.56 4.09 17.00
N LEU A 115 -3.15 3.76 15.77
CA LEU A 115 -3.38 4.58 14.59
C LEU A 115 -4.83 5.14 14.52
N PRO A 116 -5.00 6.35 13.98
CA PRO A 116 -6.31 6.93 13.77
C PRO A 116 -7.09 6.15 12.70
N LEU A 117 -8.42 6.14 12.83
CA LEU A 117 -9.32 5.53 11.86
C LEU A 117 -9.42 6.38 10.59
N ASN A 118 -9.55 5.73 9.43
CA ASN A 118 -9.71 6.42 8.15
C ASN A 118 -11.17 6.85 7.89
N THR A 119 -11.75 7.67 8.77
CA THR A 119 -13.16 8.09 8.68
C THR A 119 -13.45 9.04 7.51
N LEU A 120 -12.43 9.70 6.98
CA LEU A 120 -12.55 10.63 5.84
C LEU A 120 -12.40 9.94 4.48
N GLY A 121 -12.20 8.61 4.46
CA GLY A 121 -12.02 7.85 3.22
C GLY A 121 -10.81 8.32 2.41
N LEU A 122 -9.78 8.87 3.06
CA LEU A 122 -8.54 9.21 2.37
C LEU A 122 -7.95 7.92 1.82
N LEU A 123 -7.45 7.96 0.59
CA LEU A 123 -6.89 6.77 -0.03
C LEU A 123 -5.74 6.26 0.83
N ALA A 124 -5.95 5.14 1.53
CA ALA A 124 -4.87 4.44 2.18
C ALA A 124 -3.92 3.91 1.10
N THR A 125 -2.64 3.76 1.45
CA THR A 125 -1.64 3.07 0.61
C THR A 125 -2.00 1.62 0.27
N ARG A 126 -3.16 1.13 0.72
CA ARG A 126 -4.16 0.38 -0.07
C ARG A 126 -5.48 0.38 0.72
N VAL A 127 -6.60 0.56 0.03
CA VAL A 127 -8.02 0.55 0.48
C VAL A 127 -8.28 0.06 1.92
N ALA A 128 -8.78 0.95 2.78
CA ALA A 128 -9.63 0.63 3.93
C ALA A 128 -10.56 1.83 4.18
N THR A 129 -11.82 1.71 3.79
CA THR A 129 -12.85 2.75 3.99
C THR A 129 -13.51 2.69 5.36
N SER A 130 -13.04 1.80 6.26
CA SER A 130 -13.52 1.69 7.64
C SER A 130 -12.52 1.04 8.61
N GLY A 131 -11.26 0.86 8.20
CA GLY A 131 -10.21 0.21 9.00
C GLY A 131 -9.12 1.18 9.50
N PRO A 132 -8.07 0.64 10.14
CA PRO A 132 -6.85 1.39 10.42
C PRO A 132 -6.34 2.04 9.12
N ILE A 133 -5.67 3.19 9.23
CA ILE A 133 -5.13 3.91 8.07
C ILE A 133 -4.12 3.08 7.24
N SER A 134 -3.63 1.97 7.80
CA SER A 134 -2.92 0.89 7.11
C SER A 134 -3.82 -0.33 6.88
N SER A 135 -3.87 -0.84 5.66
CA SER A 135 -4.64 -2.05 5.29
C SER A 135 -3.96 -3.39 5.63
N TRP A 136 -2.75 -3.37 6.20
CA TRP A 136 -1.98 -4.58 6.51
C TRP A 136 -1.63 -4.63 8.00
N PRO A 137 -1.91 -5.74 8.72
CA PRO A 137 -1.52 -5.91 10.12
C PRO A 137 0.00 -5.78 10.31
N ALA A 138 0.74 -6.28 9.33
CA ALA A 138 2.19 -6.22 9.17
C ALA A 138 2.78 -4.80 9.30
N THR A 139 2.19 -3.80 8.65
CA THR A 139 2.67 -2.40 8.73
C THR A 139 2.19 -1.68 9.98
N SER A 140 1.06 -2.10 10.55
CA SER A 140 0.43 -1.42 11.68
C SER A 140 1.27 -1.50 12.97
N VAL A 141 1.98 -2.61 13.19
CA VAL A 141 2.78 -2.83 14.41
C VAL A 141 4.00 -1.90 14.48
N PRO A 142 4.82 -1.74 13.41
CA PRO A 142 5.85 -0.69 13.37
C PRO A 142 5.26 0.71 13.53
N LEU A 143 4.17 1.01 12.80
CA LEU A 143 3.55 2.35 12.79
C LEU A 143 3.07 2.80 14.18
N ASN A 144 2.49 1.91 14.98
CA ASN A 144 2.03 2.22 16.34
C ASN A 144 3.17 2.62 17.31
N ARG A 145 4.44 2.38 16.97
CA ARG A 145 5.60 2.75 17.79
C ARG A 145 6.15 4.15 17.49
N TRP A 146 5.63 4.83 16.48
CA TRP A 146 6.08 6.15 16.03
C TRP A 146 5.03 7.26 16.26
N GLY A 147 4.04 7.00 17.13
CA GLY A 147 2.96 7.91 17.50
C GLY A 147 3.17 8.65 18.82
#